data_AF-A0A512PM55-F1
#
_entry.id   AF-A0A512PM55-F1
#
_cell.length_a   1.000
_cell.length_b   1.000
_cell.length_c   1.000
_cell.angle_alpha   90.00
_cell.angle_beta   90.00
_cell.angle_gamma   90.00
#
_symmetry.space_group_name_H-M   'P 1'
#
loop_
_entity.id
_entity.type
_entity.pdbx_description
1 polymer ?
#
loop_
_entity_poly.entity_id
_entity_poly.type
_entity_poly.pdbx_seq_one_letter_code
_entity_poly.pdbx_strand_id
1 'polypeptide(L)'
;MKFDLKYVLITNYLMYSILILYPIIQLFGTNDLINLIILIAGTIIVQLIISNTFGQRYFKQHPEYARANRTFTLAANFSIIVGAVILWALVSFSLLQNGELFFLVVTIIAIVVEGVKTPIRKERNA
;
A
#
# COMPACT_ATOMS: atom_id res chain seq x y z
N MET A 1 -11.42 -17.53 5.17
CA MET A 1 -11.01 -16.11 5.31
C MET A 1 -11.67 -15.30 4.22
N LYS A 2 -12.11 -14.06 4.50
CA LYS A 2 -12.67 -13.16 3.48
C LYS A 2 -11.70 -11.98 3.30
N PHE A 3 -11.20 -11.79 2.08
CA PHE A 3 -10.43 -10.63 1.70
C PHE A 3 -11.31 -9.38 1.77
N ASP A 4 -10.84 -8.31 2.42
CA ASP A 4 -11.60 -7.07 2.57
C ASP A 4 -11.06 -5.97 1.65
N LEU A 5 -11.67 -5.83 0.47
CA LEU A 5 -11.25 -4.86 -0.54
C LEU A 5 -11.40 -3.41 -0.07
N LYS A 6 -12.45 -3.08 0.71
CA LYS A 6 -12.65 -1.71 1.20
C LYS A 6 -11.53 -1.31 2.14
N TYR A 7 -11.16 -2.25 3.02
CA TYR A 7 -10.06 -2.08 3.94
C TYR A 7 -8.70 -1.89 3.23
N VAL A 8 -8.43 -2.70 2.21
CA VAL A 8 -7.24 -2.59 1.38
C VAL A 8 -7.11 -1.22 0.74
N LEU A 9 -8.19 -0.71 0.15
CA LEU A 9 -8.21 0.60 -0.51
C LEU A 9 -7.86 1.73 0.47
N ILE A 10 -8.40 1.66 1.69
CA ILE A 10 -8.19 2.68 2.74
C ILE A 10 -6.82 2.56 3.41
N THR A 11 -6.18 1.40 3.37
CA THR A 11 -4.85 1.21 3.96
C THR A 11 -3.71 1.42 2.97
N ASN A 12 -3.97 1.25 1.67
CA ASN A 12 -2.98 1.34 0.60
C ASN A 12 -3.20 2.54 -0.34
N TYR A 13 -4.06 3.52 -0.03
CA TYR A 13 -4.28 4.72 -0.86
C TYR A 13 -2.98 5.44 -1.27
N LEU A 14 -1.99 5.47 -0.39
CA LEU A 14 -0.66 6.03 -0.67
C LEU A 14 0.05 5.28 -1.79
N MET A 15 -0.01 3.95 -1.76
CA MET A 15 0.59 3.11 -2.80
C MET A 15 -0.14 3.28 -4.13
N TYR A 16 -1.47 3.37 -4.14
CA TYR A 16 -2.23 3.67 -5.36
C TYR A 16 -1.88 5.05 -5.91
N SER A 17 -1.69 6.04 -5.04
CA SER A 17 -1.29 7.40 -5.44
C SER A 17 0.08 7.39 -6.11
N ILE A 18 1.06 6.70 -5.52
CA ILE A 18 2.40 6.56 -6.10
C ILE A 18 2.32 5.80 -7.44
N LEU A 19 1.57 4.70 -7.50
CA LEU A 19 1.43 3.87 -8.70
C LEU A 19 0.76 4.60 -9.87
N ILE A 20 -0.15 5.55 -9.59
CA ILE A 20 -0.78 6.40 -10.61
C ILE A 20 0.10 7.60 -10.96
N LEU A 21 0.67 8.27 -9.97
CA LEU A 21 1.46 9.50 -10.18
C LEU A 21 2.80 9.22 -10.84
N TYR A 22 3.45 8.10 -10.53
CA TYR A 22 4.76 7.74 -11.08
C TYR A 22 4.79 7.67 -12.62
N PRO A 23 3.91 6.91 -13.30
CA PRO A 23 3.87 6.91 -14.76
C PRO A 23 3.41 8.25 -15.35
N ILE A 24 2.49 8.96 -14.69
CA ILE A 24 2.05 10.30 -15.13
C ILE A 24 3.23 11.26 -15.17
N ILE A 25 4.10 11.25 -14.16
CA ILE A 25 5.26 12.13 -14.07
C ILE A 25 6.34 11.73 -15.08
N GLN A 26 6.55 10.43 -15.31
CA GLN A 26 7.45 9.91 -16.34
C GLN A 26 7.07 10.38 -17.75
N LEU A 27 5.77 10.53 -18.06
CA LEU A 27 5.28 11.02 -19.37
C LEU A 27 5.75 12.45 -19.70
N PHE A 28 6.10 13.26 -18.70
CA PHE A 28 6.54 14.64 -18.92
C PHE A 28 8.06 14.77 -19.17
N GLY A 29 8.82 13.67 -19.09
CA GLY A 29 10.21 13.59 -19.56
C GLY A 29 11.21 14.54 -18.90
N THR A 30 10.82 15.18 -17.80
CA THR A 30 11.67 16.14 -17.06
C THR A 30 12.71 15.43 -16.21
N ASN A 31 13.75 16.19 -15.82
CA ASN A 31 14.83 15.76 -14.92
C ASN A 31 14.32 14.86 -13.76
N ASP A 32 14.94 13.69 -13.57
CA ASP A 32 14.56 12.69 -12.58
C ASP A 32 14.39 13.26 -11.17
N LEU A 33 15.22 14.25 -10.80
CA LEU A 33 15.16 14.88 -9.48
C LEU A 33 13.91 15.76 -9.31
N ILE A 34 13.50 16.47 -10.36
CA ILE A 34 12.27 17.28 -10.36
C ILE A 34 11.05 16.37 -10.32
N ASN A 35 11.07 15.28 -11.10
CA ASN A 35 10.02 14.26 -11.09
C ASN A 35 9.84 13.66 -9.69
N LEU A 36 10.93 13.36 -8.99
CA LEU A 36 10.89 12.83 -7.63
C LEU A 36 10.28 13.82 -6.64
N ILE A 37 10.62 15.11 -6.75
CA ILE A 37 10.05 16.18 -5.92
C ILE A 37 8.55 16.31 -6.16
N ILE A 38 8.11 16.33 -7.42
CA ILE A 38 6.68 16.40 -7.78
C ILE A 38 5.94 15.16 -7.27
N LEU A 39 6.53 13.98 -7.39
CA LEU A 39 5.95 12.73 -6.90
C LEU A 39 5.75 12.77 -5.38
N ILE A 40 6.77 13.20 -4.63
CA ILE A 40 6.70 13.34 -3.17
C ILE A 40 5.64 14.37 -2.79
N ALA A 41 5.65 15.55 -3.41
CA ALA A 41 4.69 16.61 -3.12
C ALA A 41 3.24 16.18 -3.41
N GLY A 42 2.98 15.58 -4.58
CA GLY A 42 1.68 15.05 -4.95
C GLY A 42 1.21 13.95 -3.99
N THR A 43 2.11 13.06 -3.61
CA THR A 43 1.82 11.97 -2.66
C THR A 43 1.44 12.52 -1.27
N ILE A 44 2.16 13.54 -0.77
CA ILE A 44 1.84 14.20 0.51
C ILE A 44 0.48 14.87 0.47
N ILE A 45 0.17 15.59 -0.62
CA ILE A 45 -1.13 16.28 -0.77
C ILE A 45 -2.27 15.26 -0.78
N VAL A 46 -2.16 14.21 -1.60
CA VAL A 46 -3.17 13.15 -1.66
C VAL A 46 -3.32 12.46 -0.31
N GLN A 47 -2.21 12.26 0.42
CA GLN A 47 -2.26 11.69 1.76
C GLN A 47 -3.03 12.57 2.75
N LEU A 48 -2.76 13.87 2.77
CA LEU A 48 -3.45 14.80 3.66
C LEU A 48 -4.96 14.82 3.37
N ILE A 49 -5.34 14.84 2.09
CA ILE A 49 -6.76 14.83 1.68
C ILE A 49 -7.42 13.52 2.12
N ILE A 50 -6.88 12.36 1.72
CA ILE A 50 -7.52 11.07 2.00
C ILE A 50 -7.57 10.78 3.50
N SER A 51 -6.49 11.09 4.24
CA SER A 51 -6.44 10.90 5.69
C SER A 51 -7.50 11.74 6.41
N ASN A 52 -7.60 13.03 6.08
CA ASN A 52 -8.51 13.95 6.76
C ASN A 52 -9.98 13.74 6.35
N THR A 53 -10.24 13.42 5.07
CA THR A 53 -11.62 13.28 4.58
C THR A 53 -12.20 11.89 4.85
N PHE A 54 -11.41 10.83 4.67
CA PHE A 54 -11.91 9.45 4.71
C PHE A 54 -11.28 8.61 5.82
N GLY A 55 -9.95 8.61 5.95
CA GLY A 55 -9.22 7.73 6.87
C GLY A 55 -9.68 7.91 8.32
N GLN A 56 -9.67 9.14 8.83
CA GLN A 56 -10.06 9.41 10.22
C GLN A 56 -11.53 9.06 10.52
N ARG A 57 -12.45 9.26 9.57
CA ARG A 57 -13.87 8.91 9.77
C ARG A 57 -14.08 7.40 9.76
N TYR A 58 -13.42 6.70 8.83
CA TYR A 58 -13.53 5.25 8.70
C TYR A 58 -12.94 4.51 9.90
N PHE A 59 -11.75 4.88 10.37
CA PHE A 59 -11.13 4.25 11.55
C PHE A 59 -11.86 4.57 12.87
N LYS A 60 -12.58 5.70 12.95
CA LYS A 60 -13.47 5.98 14.09
C LYS A 60 -14.70 5.09 14.09
N GLN A 61 -15.27 4.80 12.92
CA GLN A 61 -16.46 3.93 12.79
C GLN A 61 -16.12 2.44 12.88
N HIS A 62 -14.90 2.06 12.49
CA HIS A 62 -14.41 0.70 12.51
C HIS A 62 -13.06 0.57 13.22
N PRO A 63 -13.04 0.66 14.57
CA PRO A 63 -11.81 0.58 15.36
C PRO A 63 -11.08 -0.76 15.21
N GLU A 64 -11.77 -1.82 14.81
CA GLU A 64 -11.22 -3.14 14.51
C GLU A 64 -10.21 -3.11 13.35
N TYR A 65 -10.30 -2.13 12.45
CA TYR A 65 -9.38 -1.95 11.33
C TYR A 65 -8.18 -1.04 11.65
N ALA A 66 -8.13 -0.46 12.85
CA ALA A 66 -7.01 0.39 13.29
C ALA A 66 -5.71 -0.41 13.36
N ARG A 67 -4.58 0.22 13.02
CA ARG A 67 -3.30 -0.49 12.84
C ARG A 67 -2.86 -1.34 14.04
N ALA A 68 -3.14 -0.85 15.25
CA ALA A 68 -2.79 -1.49 16.52
C ALA A 68 -3.64 -2.74 16.83
N ASN A 69 -4.81 -2.89 16.20
CA ASN A 69 -5.77 -3.95 16.48
C ASN A 69 -5.73 -5.06 15.42
N ARG A 70 -4.57 -5.34 14.82
CA ARG A 70 -4.43 -6.28 13.69
C ARG A 70 -3.43 -7.36 14.00
N THR A 71 -3.74 -8.58 13.58
CA THR A 71 -2.83 -9.72 13.65
C THR A 71 -2.48 -10.21 12.26
N PHE A 72 -1.24 -10.70 12.12
CA PHE A 72 -0.81 -11.37 10.91
C PHE A 72 -1.42 -12.76 10.87
N THR A 73 -2.17 -13.01 9.80
CA THR A 73 -2.68 -14.34 9.49
C THR A 73 -1.61 -15.19 8.83
N LEU A 74 -1.84 -16.50 8.78
CA LEU A 74 -0.98 -17.41 8.01
C LEU A 74 -0.93 -17.01 6.52
N ALA A 75 -2.05 -16.53 5.96
CA ALA A 75 -2.10 -15.98 4.60
C ALA A 75 -1.29 -14.67 4.45
N ALA A 76 -1.27 -13.81 5.47
CA ALA A 76 -0.43 -12.60 5.48
C ALA A 76 1.05 -12.96 5.49
N ASN A 77 1.44 -13.89 6.34
CA ASN A 77 2.81 -14.37 6.43
C ASN A 77 3.25 -15.02 5.12
N PHE A 78 2.41 -15.85 4.51
CA PHE A 78 2.70 -16.45 3.21
C PHE A 78 2.87 -15.38 2.12
N SER A 79 1.99 -14.38 2.09
CA SER A 79 2.07 -13.27 1.13
C SER A 79 3.35 -12.45 1.30
N ILE A 80 3.83 -12.25 2.54
CA ILE A 80 5.11 -11.59 2.83
C ILE A 80 6.28 -12.43 2.31
N ILE A 81 6.28 -13.74 2.57
CA ILE A 81 7.35 -14.64 2.13
C ILE A 81 7.44 -14.67 0.59
N VAL A 82 6.31 -14.90 -0.08
CA VAL A 82 6.23 -14.89 -1.54
C VAL A 82 6.65 -13.53 -2.09
N GLY A 83 6.16 -12.44 -1.50
CA GLY A 83 6.51 -11.09 -1.91
C GLY A 83 8.01 -10.80 -1.77
N ALA A 84 8.63 -11.21 -0.65
CA ALA A 84 10.06 -11.05 -0.43
C ALA A 84 10.89 -11.83 -1.45
N VAL A 85 10.48 -13.05 -1.82
CA VAL A 85 11.14 -13.84 -2.86
C VAL A 85 11.04 -13.16 -4.22
N ILE A 86 9.86 -12.65 -4.60
CA ILE A 86 9.67 -11.91 -5.86
C ILE A 86 10.52 -10.64 -5.88
N LEU A 87 10.54 -9.86 -4.79
CA LEU A 87 11.37 -8.66 -4.70
C LEU A 87 12.86 -8.99 -4.79
N TRP A 88 13.31 -10.05 -4.13
CA TRP A 88 14.70 -10.49 -4.21
C TRP A 88 15.07 -10.95 -5.63
N ALA A 89 14.17 -11.65 -6.32
CA ALA A 89 14.35 -12.02 -7.73
C ALA A 89 14.42 -10.78 -8.63
N LEU A 90 13.53 -9.80 -8.46
CA LEU A 90 13.54 -8.55 -9.25
C LEU A 90 14.80 -7.71 -9.02
N VAL A 91 15.22 -7.59 -7.76
CA VAL A 91 16.48 -6.93 -7.37
C VAL A 91 17.68 -7.62 -8.00
N SER A 92 17.67 -8.96 -8.02
CA SER A 92 18.74 -9.77 -8.61
C SER A 92 18.73 -9.77 -10.14
N PHE A 93 17.57 -9.63 -10.78
CA PHE A 93 17.44 -9.67 -12.24
C PHE A 93 17.64 -8.31 -12.92
N SER A 94 17.17 -7.20 -12.35
CA SER A 94 17.30 -5.90 -13.01
C SER A 94 16.80 -4.75 -12.11
N LEU A 95 17.65 -4.26 -11.22
CA LEU A 95 17.43 -2.98 -10.55
C LEU A 95 17.72 -1.77 -11.44
N LEU A 96 18.08 -1.96 -12.73
CA LEU A 96 18.56 -0.86 -13.60
C LEU A 96 17.67 -0.55 -14.81
N GLN A 97 16.70 -1.39 -15.19
CA GLN A 97 15.95 -1.15 -16.45
C GLN A 97 14.46 -0.83 -16.29
N ASN A 98 13.82 -1.13 -15.16
CA ASN A 98 12.37 -0.92 -15.05
C ASN A 98 11.86 -0.68 -13.63
N GLY A 99 12.11 0.54 -13.10
CA GLY A 99 11.64 0.95 -11.77
C GLY A 99 10.12 0.87 -11.60
N GLU A 100 9.36 1.02 -12.69
CA GLU A 100 7.90 0.85 -12.72
C GLU A 100 7.46 -0.54 -12.26
N LEU A 101 8.13 -1.58 -12.78
CA LEU A 101 7.82 -2.98 -12.46
C LEU A 101 8.08 -3.26 -10.97
N PHE A 102 9.15 -2.68 -10.42
CA PHE A 102 9.47 -2.79 -8.99
C PHE A 102 8.34 -2.18 -8.13
N PHE A 103 7.95 -0.95 -8.40
CA PHE A 103 6.88 -0.29 -7.65
C PHE A 103 5.53 -0.99 -7.79
N LEU A 104 5.19 -1.49 -8.97
CA LEU A 104 3.98 -2.27 -9.23
C LEU A 104 3.92 -3.52 -8.35
N VAL A 105 5.01 -4.29 -8.31
CA VAL A 105 5.08 -5.52 -7.54
C VAL A 105 5.04 -5.26 -6.04
N VAL A 106 5.78 -4.25 -5.54
CA VAL A 106 5.68 -3.80 -4.14
C VAL A 106 4.23 -3.45 -3.80
N THR A 107 3.52 -2.78 -4.71
CA THR A 107 2.12 -2.38 -4.50
C THR A 107 1.20 -3.58 -4.39
N ILE A 108 1.34 -4.55 -5.28
CA ILE A 108 0.54 -5.78 -5.26
C ILE A 108 0.80 -6.56 -3.97
N ILE A 109 2.05 -6.70 -3.54
CA ILE A 109 2.40 -7.40 -2.30
C ILE A 109 1.76 -6.69 -1.10
N ALA A 110 1.88 -5.37 -1.00
CA ALA A 110 1.31 -4.59 0.10
C ALA A 110 -0.22 -4.72 0.16
N ILE A 111 -0.90 -4.66 -1.00
CA ILE A 111 -2.34 -4.85 -1.14
C ILE A 111 -2.76 -6.23 -0.62
N VAL A 112 -2.07 -7.28 -1.07
CA VAL A 112 -2.41 -8.65 -0.68
C VAL A 112 -2.17 -8.83 0.82
N VAL A 113 -1.01 -8.41 1.33
CA VAL A 113 -0.65 -8.52 2.75
C VAL A 113 -1.64 -7.78 3.65
N GLU A 114 -2.00 -6.54 3.31
CA GLU A 114 -2.98 -5.77 4.09
C GLU A 114 -4.38 -6.38 3.99
N GLY A 115 -4.80 -6.88 2.83
CA GLY A 115 -6.12 -7.45 2.63
C GLY A 115 -6.37 -8.80 3.29
N VAL A 116 -5.30 -9.48 3.71
CA VAL A 116 -5.38 -10.75 4.43
C VAL A 116 -5.04 -10.61 5.93
N LYS A 117 -4.66 -9.42 6.41
CA LYS A 117 -4.58 -9.14 7.85
C LYS A 117 -5.97 -9.24 8.46
N THR A 118 -6.07 -9.89 9.61
CA THR A 118 -7.35 -10.04 10.29
C THR A 118 -7.49 -8.98 11.38
N PRO A 119 -8.62 -8.28 11.44
CA PRO A 119 -8.93 -7.41 12.57
C PRO A 119 -9.14 -8.27 13.83
N ILE A 120 -8.54 -7.88 14.94
CA ILE A 120 -8.81 -8.51 16.23
C ILE A 120 -10.27 -8.19 16.55
N ARG A 121 -11.16 -9.19 16.47
CA ARG A 121 -12.51 -9.06 17.01
C ARG A 121 -12.34 -8.73 18.49
N LYS A 122 -12.77 -7.54 18.91
CA LYS A 122 -13.11 -7.35 20.31
C LYS A 122 -14.16 -8.39 20.62
N GLU A 123 -13.80 -9.41 21.38
CA GLU A 123 -14.80 -10.20 22.09
C GLU A 123 -15.65 -9.16 22.83
N ARG A 124 -16.91 -9.00 22.41
CA ARG A 124 -17.88 -8.31 23.23
C ARG A 124 -17.91 -9.13 24.50
N ASN A 125 -17.28 -8.61 25.55
CA ASN A 125 -17.45 -9.13 26.90
C ASN A 125 -18.96 -9.33 27.10
N ALA A 126 -19.34 -10.59 27.27
CA ALA A 126 -20.66 -11.01 27.70
C ALA A 126 -20.96 -10.45 29.09
#